data_AF-A0A328FAL7-F1
#
_entry.id   AF-A0A328FAL7-F1
#
_cell.length_a   1.000
_cell.length_b   1.000
_cell.length_c   1.000
_cell.angle_alpha   90.00
_cell.angle_beta   90.00
_cell.angle_gamma   90.00
#
_symmetry.space_group_name_H-M   'P 1'
#
loop_
_entity.id
_entity.type
_entity.pdbx_description
1 polymer ?
#
loop_
_entity_poly.entity_id
_entity_poly.type
_entity_poly.pdbx_seq_one_letter_code
_entity_poly.pdbx_strand_id
1 'polypeptide(L)'
;MGDFLRNAIEEMIQPTYTENLFILPAGRVPPNPAELLGSKRTGFLMDYLKNQYDFIVIDTPPVMPATDALLVAPHTDGAILVIKSRHANRKIIQEVLKRFESNNLPIIGTILNRVNMKQEGYYKYYKKYYTSYYGN
;
A
#
# COMPACT_ATOMS: atom_id res chain seq x y z
N MET A 1 -27.75 -10.80 10.69
CA MET A 1 -26.28 -10.80 10.88
C MET A 1 -25.59 -9.85 9.89
N GLY A 2 -25.92 -9.91 8.59
CA GLY A 2 -25.33 -9.03 7.57
C GLY A 2 -25.58 -7.53 7.80
N ASP A 3 -26.81 -7.13 8.09
CA ASP A 3 -27.16 -5.71 8.22
C ASP A 3 -26.50 -5.03 9.44
N PHE A 4 -26.39 -5.75 10.56
CA PHE A 4 -25.69 -5.26 11.74
C PHE A 4 -24.22 -4.96 11.46
N LEU A 5 -23.54 -5.84 10.71
CA LEU A 5 -22.13 -5.63 10.34
C LEU A 5 -21.96 -4.46 9.38
N ARG A 6 -22.90 -4.24 8.45
CA ARG A 6 -22.87 -3.10 7.53
C ARG A 6 -23.00 -1.78 8.29
N ASN A 7 -23.99 -1.65 9.16
CA ASN A 7 -24.18 -0.46 9.99
C ASN A 7 -22.94 -0.18 10.86
N ALA A 8 -22.36 -1.23 11.47
CA ALA A 8 -21.15 -1.08 12.26
C ALA A 8 -19.94 -0.62 11.43
N ILE A 9 -19.82 -1.03 10.16
CA ILE A 9 -18.76 -0.56 9.26
C ILE A 9 -18.97 0.91 8.93
N GLU A 10 -20.19 1.31 8.57
CA GLU A 10 -20.53 2.70 8.23
C GLU A 10 -20.22 3.66 9.37
N GLU A 11 -20.55 3.28 10.62
CA GLU A 11 -20.25 4.09 11.81
C GLU A 11 -18.74 4.25 12.08
N MET A 12 -17.90 3.32 11.59
CA MET A 12 -16.45 3.38 11.77
C MET A 12 -15.75 4.21 10.69
N ILE A 13 -16.40 4.47 9.55
CA ILE A 13 -15.83 5.25 8.46
C ILE A 13 -16.01 6.74 8.78
N GLN A 14 -14.90 7.47 8.79
CA GLN A 14 -14.85 8.89 9.15
C GLN A 14 -14.69 9.73 7.87
N PRO A 15 -15.57 10.72 7.60
CA PRO A 15 -15.32 11.68 6.54
C PRO A 15 -14.11 12.56 6.91
N THR A 16 -13.39 13.04 5.90
CA THR A 16 -12.32 14.03 6.10
C THR A 16 -12.77 15.43 5.69
N TYR A 17 -11.91 16.44 5.87
CA TYR A 17 -12.15 17.78 5.35
C TYR A 17 -12.02 17.86 3.82
N THR A 18 -11.46 16.82 3.19
CA THR A 18 -11.35 16.70 1.74
C THR A 18 -12.59 15.98 1.22
N GLU A 19 -13.26 16.58 0.24
CA GLU A 19 -14.41 15.98 -0.42
C GLU A 19 -14.07 14.61 -1.03
N ASN A 20 -14.98 13.65 -0.94
CA ASN A 20 -14.83 12.28 -1.44
C ASN A 20 -13.64 11.50 -0.84
N LEU A 21 -13.08 11.95 0.28
CA LEU A 21 -12.06 11.24 1.03
C LEU A 21 -12.57 10.85 2.42
N PHE A 22 -12.51 9.55 2.68
CA PHE A 22 -12.96 8.92 3.91
C PHE A 22 -11.83 8.06 4.48
N ILE A 23 -11.84 7.87 5.81
CA ILE A 23 -10.83 7.09 6.52
C ILE A 23 -11.54 6.03 7.36
N LEU A 24 -11.17 4.77 7.17
CA LEU A 24 -11.43 3.70 8.12
C LEU A 24 -10.15 3.51 8.98
N PRO A 25 -10.11 3.99 10.23
CA PRO A 25 -8.94 3.84 11.07
C PRO A 25 -8.74 2.38 11.51
N ALA A 26 -7.50 2.01 11.86
CA ALA A 26 -7.17 0.66 12.33
C ALA A 26 -7.90 0.24 13.63
N GLY A 27 -8.46 1.20 14.37
CA GLY A 27 -9.11 0.96 15.65
C GLY A 27 -8.14 0.51 16.73
N ARG A 28 -8.62 -0.30 17.68
CA ARG A 28 -7.78 -0.85 18.75
C ARG A 28 -6.97 -2.02 18.22
N VAL A 29 -5.68 -2.04 18.56
CA VAL A 29 -4.79 -3.15 18.19
C VAL A 29 -5.30 -4.45 18.82
N PRO A 30 -5.69 -5.47 18.02
CA PRO A 30 -6.13 -6.74 18.54
C PRO A 30 -4.93 -7.57 19.02
N PRO A 31 -5.14 -8.60 19.86
CA PRO A 31 -4.06 -9.51 20.25
C PRO A 31 -3.44 -10.27 19.07
N ASN A 32 -4.25 -10.58 18.04
CA ASN A 32 -3.85 -11.38 16.87
C ASN A 32 -4.17 -10.65 15.55
N PRO A 33 -3.40 -9.63 15.13
CA PRO A 33 -3.71 -8.84 13.93
C PRO A 33 -3.66 -9.66 12.64
N ALA A 34 -2.67 -10.55 12.50
CA ALA A 34 -2.54 -11.40 11.31
C ALA A 34 -3.74 -12.36 11.13
N GLU A 35 -4.24 -12.95 12.22
CA GLU A 35 -5.42 -13.83 12.19
C GLU A 35 -6.68 -13.05 11.78
N LEU A 36 -6.84 -11.84 12.31
CA LEU A 36 -7.95 -10.96 11.95
C LEU A 36 -7.91 -10.63 10.46
N LEU A 37 -6.74 -10.21 9.94
CA LEU A 37 -6.56 -9.86 8.53
C LEU A 37 -6.81 -11.04 7.60
N GLY A 38 -6.36 -12.25 7.97
CA GLY A 38 -6.63 -13.49 7.20
C GLY A 38 -8.04 -14.07 7.37
N SER A 39 -8.92 -13.41 8.13
CA SER A 39 -10.25 -13.95 8.44
C SER A 39 -11.28 -13.69 7.33
N LYS A 40 -12.36 -14.49 7.33
CA LYS A 40 -13.54 -14.25 6.48
C LYS A 40 -14.18 -12.87 6.69
N ARG A 41 -13.98 -12.26 7.86
CA ARG A 41 -14.52 -10.92 8.17
C ARG A 41 -13.83 -9.83 7.35
N THR A 42 -12.52 -9.97 7.12
CA THR A 42 -11.78 -9.05 6.24
C THR A 42 -12.27 -9.16 4.80
N GLY A 43 -12.50 -10.38 4.31
CA GLY A 43 -13.10 -10.59 2.99
C GLY A 43 -14.45 -9.88 2.85
N PHE A 44 -15.35 -10.08 3.82
CA PHE A 44 -16.64 -9.39 3.85
C PHE A 44 -16.50 -7.85 3.87
N LEU A 45 -15.58 -7.32 4.68
CA LEU A 45 -15.31 -5.88 4.73
C LEU A 45 -14.85 -5.36 3.37
N MET A 46 -13.89 -6.03 2.73
CA MET A 46 -13.36 -5.62 1.44
C MET A 46 -14.43 -5.66 0.34
N ASP A 47 -15.23 -6.72 0.30
CA ASP A 47 -16.34 -6.83 -0.66
C ASP A 47 -17.39 -5.74 -0.44
N TYR A 48 -17.71 -5.42 0.82
CA TYR A 48 -18.62 -4.32 1.15
C TYR A 48 -18.04 -2.96 0.68
N LEU A 49 -16.80 -2.64 1.02
CA LEU A 49 -16.16 -1.37 0.65
C LEU A 49 -16.07 -1.19 -0.86
N LYS A 50 -15.77 -2.25 -1.63
CA LYS A 50 -15.74 -2.23 -3.10
C LYS A 50 -17.06 -1.82 -3.74
N ASN A 51 -18.19 -2.06 -3.07
CA ASN A 51 -19.50 -1.65 -3.56
C ASN A 51 -19.85 -0.20 -3.20
N GLN A 52 -19.07 0.47 -2.35
CA GLN A 52 -19.37 1.81 -1.84
C GLN A 52 -18.39 2.87 -2.32
N TYR A 53 -17.17 2.49 -2.70
CA TYR A 53 -16.10 3.41 -3.09
C TYR A 53 -15.49 3.03 -4.42
N ASP A 54 -15.22 4.03 -5.26
CA ASP A 54 -14.57 3.85 -6.56
C ASP A 54 -13.08 3.47 -6.42
N PHE A 55 -12.43 3.94 -5.36
CA PHE A 55 -11.01 3.69 -5.11
C PHE A 55 -10.74 3.45 -3.62
N ILE A 56 -9.96 2.42 -3.32
CA ILE A 56 -9.63 2.01 -1.95
C ILE A 56 -8.12 1.92 -1.83
N VAL A 57 -7.55 2.73 -0.94
CA VAL A 57 -6.13 2.65 -0.57
C VAL A 57 -6.01 1.99 0.79
N ILE A 58 -5.20 0.94 0.87
CA ILE A 58 -4.95 0.20 2.10
C ILE A 58 -3.50 0.45 2.50
N ASP A 59 -3.31 1.14 3.62
CA ASP A 59 -1.99 1.26 4.24
C ASP A 59 -1.68 0.01 5.05
N THR A 60 -0.44 -0.48 4.94
CA THR A 60 0.00 -1.70 5.62
C THR A 60 1.36 -1.49 6.26
N PRO A 61 1.66 -2.18 7.39
CA PRO A 61 3.03 -2.26 7.91
C PRO A 61 4.04 -2.75 6.85
N PRO A 62 5.35 -2.55 7.07
CA PRO A 62 6.37 -3.06 6.16
C PRO A 62 6.22 -4.57 5.91
N VAL A 63 6.31 -5.00 4.64
CA VAL A 63 6.20 -6.41 4.20
C VAL A 63 7.19 -7.35 4.91
N MET A 64 8.25 -6.80 5.50
CA MET A 64 9.10 -7.53 6.43
C MET A 64 9.39 -6.66 7.65
N PRO A 65 9.27 -7.22 8.87
CA PRO A 65 8.97 -8.62 9.19
C PRO A 65 7.48 -9.00 9.18
N ALA A 66 6.55 -8.06 8.97
CA ALA A 66 5.12 -8.30 9.09
C ALA A 66 4.53 -9.02 7.87
N THR A 67 3.40 -9.72 8.03
CA THR A 67 2.72 -10.45 6.94
C THR A 67 1.44 -9.78 6.47
N ASP A 68 1.05 -8.68 7.10
CA ASP A 68 -0.21 -7.95 6.91
C ASP A 68 -0.48 -7.63 5.44
N ALA A 69 0.53 -7.09 4.74
CA ALA A 69 0.43 -6.79 3.30
C ALA A 69 0.11 -8.04 2.45
N LEU A 70 0.70 -9.19 2.78
CA LEU A 70 0.46 -10.45 2.07
C LEU A 70 -0.94 -11.03 2.37
N LEU A 71 -1.50 -10.72 3.53
CA LEU A 71 -2.84 -11.16 3.92
C LEU A 71 -3.94 -10.32 3.28
N VAL A 72 -3.69 -9.03 3.06
CA VAL A 72 -4.70 -8.12 2.48
C VAL A 72 -4.59 -8.05 0.96
N ALA A 73 -3.40 -8.19 0.37
CA ALA A 73 -3.18 -8.12 -1.07
C ALA A 73 -4.11 -9.02 -1.93
N PRO A 74 -4.51 -10.25 -1.52
CA PRO A 74 -5.49 -11.06 -2.26
C PRO A 74 -6.84 -10.37 -2.50
N HIS A 75 -7.19 -9.37 -1.70
CA HIS A 75 -8.43 -8.61 -1.82
C HIS A 75 -8.29 -7.34 -2.67
N THR A 76 -7.11 -7.07 -3.23
CA THR A 76 -6.79 -5.85 -3.98
C THR A 76 -6.50 -6.13 -5.45
N ASP A 77 -6.62 -5.12 -6.31
CA ASP A 77 -6.22 -5.24 -7.73
C ASP A 77 -4.69 -5.23 -7.90
N GLY A 78 -3.96 -4.71 -6.91
CA GLY A 78 -2.51 -4.74 -6.91
C GLY A 78 -1.88 -3.91 -5.79
N ALA A 79 -0.60 -4.17 -5.55
CA ALA A 79 0.20 -3.49 -4.55
C ALA A 79 1.23 -2.54 -5.18
N ILE A 80 1.51 -1.44 -4.48
CA ILE A 80 2.60 -0.52 -4.81
C ILE A 80 3.68 -0.66 -3.74
N LEU A 81 4.89 -1.03 -4.15
CA LEU A 81 6.01 -1.16 -3.22
C LEU A 81 6.68 0.21 -2.97
N VAL A 82 6.63 0.70 -1.74
CA VAL A 82 7.30 1.96 -1.36
C VAL A 82 8.69 1.67 -0.79
N ILE A 83 9.72 2.22 -1.42
CA ILE A 83 11.13 1.99 -1.09
C ILE A 83 11.76 3.30 -0.65
N LYS A 84 12.31 3.36 0.57
CA LYS A 84 13.08 4.52 1.04
C LYS A 84 14.46 4.53 0.40
N SER A 85 14.78 5.61 -0.34
CA SER A 85 16.08 5.80 -1.00
C SER A 85 17.24 5.63 -0.01
N ARG A 86 18.28 4.91 -0.46
CA ARG A 86 19.54 4.62 0.26
C ARG A 86 19.41 3.92 1.63
N HIS A 87 18.21 3.48 2.02
CA HIS A 87 17.97 2.79 3.29
C HIS A 87 17.60 1.32 3.10
N ALA A 88 16.83 1.01 2.07
CA ALA A 88 16.41 -0.36 1.82
C ALA A 88 17.56 -1.20 1.25
N ASN A 89 17.87 -2.32 1.91
CA ASN A 89 18.84 -3.28 1.40
C ASN A 89 18.24 -3.99 0.17
N ARG A 90 19.00 -4.05 -0.93
CA ARG A 90 18.58 -4.74 -2.17
C ARG A 90 18.12 -6.18 -1.93
N LYS A 91 18.75 -6.90 -1.01
CA LYS A 91 18.36 -8.28 -0.64
C LYS A 91 16.96 -8.32 -0.01
N ILE A 92 16.63 -7.35 0.83
CA ILE A 92 15.30 -7.23 1.46
C ILE A 92 14.25 -6.96 0.38
N ILE A 93 14.53 -6.05 -0.55
CA ILE A 93 13.61 -5.75 -1.67
C ILE A 93 13.39 -7.02 -2.51
N GLN A 94 14.45 -7.74 -2.86
CA GLN A 94 14.33 -9.00 -3.62
C GLN A 94 13.50 -10.05 -2.90
N GLU A 95 13.65 -10.17 -1.59
CA GLU A 95 12.85 -11.09 -0.78
C GLU A 95 11.37 -10.68 -0.74
N VAL A 96 11.06 -9.39 -0.64
CA VAL A 96 9.68 -8.87 -0.75
C VAL A 96 9.08 -9.26 -2.11
N LEU A 97 9.81 -9.01 -3.20
CA LEU A 97 9.34 -9.34 -4.55
C LEU A 97 9.06 -10.84 -4.69
N LYS A 98 9.97 -11.70 -4.21
CA LYS A 98 9.79 -13.16 -4.21
C LYS A 98 8.55 -13.60 -3.43
N ARG A 99 8.26 -12.97 -2.29
CA ARG A 99 7.07 -13.31 -1.50
C ARG A 99 5.79 -12.98 -2.24
N PHE A 100 5.71 -11.82 -2.89
CA PHE A 100 4.57 -11.45 -3.71
C PHE A 100 4.41 -12.41 -4.91
N GLU A 101 5.50 -12.68 -5.62
CA GLU A 101 5.54 -13.63 -6.73
C GLU A 101 5.07 -15.03 -6.31
N SER A 102 5.60 -15.56 -5.20
CA SER A 102 5.25 -16.90 -4.70
C SER A 102 3.78 -17.04 -4.25
N ASN A 103 3.12 -15.92 -3.95
CA ASN A 103 1.70 -15.88 -3.57
C ASN A 103 0.80 -15.46 -4.76
N ASN A 104 1.35 -15.34 -5.98
CA ASN A 104 0.64 -14.84 -7.16
C ASN A 104 -0.02 -13.46 -6.94
N LEU A 105 0.64 -12.58 -6.17
CA LEU A 105 0.15 -11.25 -5.85
C LEU A 105 0.78 -10.19 -6.77
N PRO A 106 -0.02 -9.37 -7.47
CA PRO A 106 0.50 -8.39 -8.40
C PRO A 106 1.11 -7.19 -7.67
N ILE A 107 2.36 -6.88 -7.98
CA ILE A 107 2.97 -5.57 -7.71
C ILE A 107 2.85 -4.75 -8.99
N ILE A 108 1.98 -3.74 -8.98
CA ILE A 108 1.66 -2.92 -10.15
C ILE A 108 2.61 -1.72 -10.31
N GLY A 109 3.45 -1.45 -9.31
CA GLY A 109 4.39 -0.36 -9.36
C GLY A 109 5.30 -0.28 -8.14
N THR A 110 6.24 0.64 -8.20
CA THR A 110 7.17 0.93 -7.10
C THR A 110 7.37 2.43 -6.98
N ILE A 111 7.41 2.94 -5.74
CA ILE A 111 7.69 4.33 -5.42
C ILE A 111 9.04 4.40 -4.71
N LEU A 112 10.00 5.10 -5.29
CA LEU A 112 11.23 5.48 -4.58
C LEU A 112 10.98 6.78 -3.81
N ASN A 113 10.90 6.69 -2.49
CA ASN A 113 10.59 7.81 -1.61
C ASN A 113 11.85 8.36 -0.90
N ARG A 114 11.81 9.63 -0.47
CA ARG A 114 12.90 10.35 0.21
C ARG A 114 14.20 10.42 -0.59
N VAL A 115 14.08 10.58 -1.91
CA VAL A 115 15.17 10.83 -2.84
C VAL A 115 15.83 12.17 -2.52
N ASN A 116 17.14 12.18 -2.26
CA ASN A 116 17.90 13.43 -2.12
C ASN A 116 18.48 13.85 -3.47
N MET A 117 17.76 14.72 -4.19
CA MET A 117 18.15 15.12 -5.55
C MET A 117 19.53 15.79 -5.66
N LYS A 118 20.02 16.42 -4.57
CA LYS A 118 21.33 17.09 -4.54
C LYS A 118 22.49 16.09 -4.43
N GLN A 119 22.30 15.03 -3.64
CA GLN A 119 23.34 14.00 -3.42
C GLN A 119 23.27 12.85 -4.42
N GLU A 120 22.10 12.56 -4.99
CA GLU A 120 21.87 11.39 -5.83
C GLU A 120 22.32 11.56 -7.29
N GLY A 121 23.08 12.61 -7.60
CA GLY A 121 23.57 12.87 -8.96
C GLY A 121 22.47 13.16 -9.98
N TYR A 122 21.20 13.17 -9.56
CA TYR A 122 20.03 13.36 -10.41
C TYR A 122 20.09 14.70 -11.14
N TYR A 123 20.58 15.76 -10.48
CA TYR A 123 20.80 17.06 -11.12
C TYR A 123 21.88 17.01 -12.22
N LYS A 124 22.94 16.20 -12.07
CA LYS A 124 23.98 16.00 -13.11
C LYS A 124 23.45 15.15 -14.26
N TYR A 125 22.67 14.11 -13.97
CA TYR A 125 22.08 13.23 -14.99
C TYR A 125 21.00 13.95 -15.81
N TYR A 126 20.11 14.69 -15.14
CA TYR A 126 19.07 15.50 -15.75
C TYR A 126 19.66 16.67 -16.56
N LYS A 127 20.70 17.35 -16.04
CA LYS A 127 21.43 18.38 -16.80
C LYS A 127 22.10 17.78 -18.04
N LYS A 128 22.75 16.62 -17.95
CA LYS A 128 23.35 15.93 -19.11
C LYS A 128 22.29 15.56 -20.16
N TYR A 129 21.14 15.06 -19.73
CA TYR A 129 20.02 14.76 -20.63
C TYR A 129 19.47 16.02 -21.30
N TYR A 130 19.18 17.08 -20.54
CA TYR A 130 18.67 18.34 -21.09
C TYR A 130 19.66 19.05 -22.02
N THR A 131 20.94 19.11 -21.65
CA THR A 131 21.99 19.68 -22.50
C THR A 131 22.19 18.87 -23.78
N SER A 132 21.98 17.55 -23.76
CA SER A 132 22.02 16.72 -24.97
C SER A 132 20.78 16.86 -25.86
N TYR A 133 19.64 17.30 -25.31
CA TYR A 133 18.36 17.35 -26.02
C TYR A 133 18.03 18.76 -26.55
N TYR A 134 18.48 19.80 -25.85
CA TYR A 134 18.26 21.22 -26.20
C TYR A 134 19.56 21.97 -26.54
N GLY A 135 20.70 21.28 -26.55
CA GLY A 135 22.02 21.87 -26.81
C GLY A 135 22.51 21.72 -28.26
N ASN A 136 21.59 21.75 -29.23
CA ASN A 136 21.88 22.06 -30.64
C ASN A 136 21.11 23.32 -31.02
#